data_AF-A0A497R2K6-F1
#
_entry.id   AF-A0A497R2K6-F1
#
_cell.length_a   1.000
_cell.length_b   1.000
_cell.length_c   1.000
_cell.angle_alpha   90.00
_cell.angle_beta   90.00
_cell.angle_gamma   90.00
#
_symmetry.space_group_name_H-M   'P 1'
#
loop_
_entity.id
_entity.type
_entity.pdbx_description
1 polymer ?
#
loop_
_entity_poly.entity_id
_entity_poly.type
_entity_poly.pdbx_seq_one_letter_code
_entity_poly.pdbx_strand_id
1 'polypeptide(L)'
;MIELLNCVFTMETINCIIMLIYMAPVLGLIAFLVGFKITGMKGRSYLTLNANEKVDGSTVIEILNKYKPYIYQDNSLKLDIKFIFYEFICQEDKMILIYRPVWTDEIHPNLLVHNLYKFFRWIFYGSIKDIEFIEIVIDRKTGDILSFSFE
;
A
#
# COMPACT_ATOMS: atom_id res chain seq x y z
N MET A 1 -24.59 -24.97 -50.96
CA MET A 1 -23.51 -25.55 -50.12
C MET A 1 -22.66 -24.46 -49.46
N ILE A 2 -22.23 -23.42 -50.17
CA ILE A 2 -21.45 -22.28 -49.62
C ILE A 2 -22.26 -21.44 -48.60
N GLU A 3 -23.55 -21.19 -48.84
CA GLU A 3 -24.41 -20.41 -47.92
C GLU A 3 -24.69 -21.11 -46.58
N LEU A 4 -24.85 -22.44 -46.59
CA LEU A 4 -25.03 -23.25 -45.39
C LEU A 4 -23.76 -23.25 -44.52
N LEU A 5 -22.58 -23.29 -45.15
CA LEU A 5 -21.30 -23.21 -44.45
C LEU A 5 -21.09 -21.84 -43.79
N ASN A 6 -21.42 -20.75 -44.48
CA ASN A 6 -21.33 -19.39 -43.95
C ASN A 6 -22.29 -19.17 -42.77
N CYS A 7 -23.51 -19.71 -42.84
CA CYS A 7 -24.51 -19.59 -41.77
C CYS A 7 -24.07 -20.32 -40.48
N VAL A 8 -23.52 -21.54 -40.61
CA VAL A 8 -23.00 -22.31 -39.47
C VAL A 8 -21.79 -21.61 -38.84
N PHE A 9 -20.86 -21.09 -39.64
CA PHE A 9 -19.73 -20.30 -39.14
C PHE A 9 -20.18 -19.03 -38.39
N THR A 10 -21.22 -18.33 -38.88
CA THR A 10 -21.75 -17.14 -38.18
C THR A 10 -22.41 -17.51 -36.86
N MET A 11 -23.13 -18.63 -36.78
CA MET A 11 -23.77 -19.10 -35.54
C MET A 11 -22.75 -19.55 -34.49
N GLU A 12 -21.69 -20.24 -34.88
CA GLU A 12 -20.58 -20.60 -33.98
C GLU A 12 -19.86 -19.36 -33.44
N THR A 13 -19.60 -18.38 -34.32
CA THR A 13 -18.95 -17.12 -33.93
C THR A 13 -19.81 -16.33 -32.94
N ILE A 14 -21.12 -16.25 -33.16
CA ILE A 14 -22.07 -15.60 -32.24
C ILE A 14 -22.09 -16.30 -30.88
N ASN A 15 -22.12 -17.64 -30.86
CA ASN A 15 -22.09 -18.40 -29.60
C ASN A 15 -20.77 -18.20 -28.84
N CYS A 16 -19.63 -18.12 -29.53
CA CYS A 16 -18.34 -17.78 -28.91
C CYS A 16 -18.34 -16.37 -28.31
N ILE A 17 -18.92 -15.38 -29.00
CA ILE A 17 -19.03 -14.00 -28.49
C ILE A 17 -19.93 -13.96 -27.26
N ILE A 18 -21.09 -14.61 -27.30
CA ILE A 18 -22.01 -14.70 -26.16
C ILE A 18 -21.32 -15.37 -24.97
N MET A 19 -20.61 -16.48 -25.20
CA MET A 19 -19.86 -17.18 -24.17
C MET A 19 -18.77 -16.29 -23.55
N LEU A 20 -18.03 -15.53 -24.36
CA LEU A 20 -17.04 -14.55 -23.88
C LEU A 20 -17.67 -13.46 -23.01
N ILE A 21 -18.83 -12.92 -23.42
CA ILE A 21 -19.55 -11.89 -22.67
C ILE A 21 -19.96 -12.39 -21.28
N TYR A 22 -20.37 -13.66 -21.15
CA TYR A 22 -20.75 -14.23 -19.85
C TYR A 22 -19.55 -14.70 -19.02
N MET A 23 -18.50 -15.23 -19.65
CA MET A 23 -17.33 -15.73 -18.94
C MET A 23 -16.44 -14.61 -18.39
N ALA A 24 -16.33 -13.48 -19.09
CA ALA A 24 -15.53 -12.33 -18.66
C ALA A 24 -15.91 -11.79 -17.25
N PRO A 25 -17.18 -11.49 -16.93
CA PRO A 25 -17.56 -11.01 -15.60
C PRO A 25 -17.40 -12.09 -14.53
N VAL A 26 -17.61 -13.37 -14.86
CA VAL A 26 -17.40 -14.48 -13.91
C VAL A 26 -15.92 -14.62 -13.56
N LEU A 27 -15.03 -14.59 -14.55
CA LEU A 27 -13.59 -14.61 -14.35
C LEU A 27 -13.11 -13.36 -13.58
N GLY A 28 -13.68 -12.20 -13.89
CA GLY A 28 -13.41 -10.96 -13.15
C GLY A 28 -13.81 -11.04 -11.68
N LEU A 29 -14.98 -11.61 -11.37
CA LEU A 29 -15.43 -11.83 -10.01
C LEU A 29 -14.54 -12.83 -9.27
N ILE A 30 -14.17 -13.95 -9.92
CA ILE A 30 -13.25 -14.94 -9.32
C ILE A 30 -11.90 -14.29 -9.01
N ALA A 31 -11.33 -13.52 -9.95
CA ALA A 31 -10.07 -12.81 -9.75
C ALA A 31 -10.17 -11.80 -8.59
N PHE A 32 -11.29 -11.08 -8.48
CA PHE A 32 -11.56 -10.16 -7.37
C PHE A 32 -11.60 -10.90 -6.02
N LEU A 33 -12.35 -12.00 -5.93
CA LEU A 33 -12.49 -12.78 -4.69
C LEU A 33 -11.18 -13.47 -4.28
N VAL A 34 -10.42 -13.99 -5.26
CA VAL A 34 -9.08 -14.56 -5.03
C VAL A 34 -8.13 -13.46 -4.57
N GLY A 35 -8.14 -12.31 -5.23
CA GLY A 35 -7.38 -11.13 -4.83
C GLY A 35 -7.67 -10.75 -3.38
N PHE A 36 -8.94 -10.59 -3.02
CA PHE A 36 -9.37 -10.26 -1.66
C PHE A 36 -8.90 -11.28 -0.61
N LYS A 37 -8.96 -12.58 -0.94
CA LYS A 37 -8.49 -13.65 -0.05
C LYS A 37 -6.97 -13.64 0.13
N ILE A 38 -6.21 -13.38 -0.95
CA ILE A 38 -4.75 -13.39 -0.94
C ILE A 38 -4.18 -12.13 -0.28
N THR A 39 -4.72 -10.95 -0.59
CA THR A 39 -4.25 -9.67 -0.04
C THR A 39 -4.53 -9.51 1.45
N GLY A 40 -5.36 -10.39 2.02
CA GLY A 40 -5.30 -10.86 3.40
C GLY A 40 -4.89 -9.77 4.38
N MET A 41 -5.85 -8.95 4.82
CA MET A 41 -5.68 -7.96 5.88
C MET A 41 -5.17 -8.64 7.16
N LYS A 42 -3.86 -8.85 7.27
CA LYS A 42 -3.23 -9.30 8.49
C LYS A 42 -3.16 -8.10 9.42
N GLY A 43 -3.88 -8.19 10.54
CA GLY A 43 -3.77 -7.21 11.60
C GLY A 43 -2.34 -7.14 12.14
N ARG A 44 -1.96 -5.99 12.66
CA ARG A 44 -0.67 -5.77 13.32
C ARG A 44 -0.47 -6.83 14.42
N SER A 45 0.67 -7.50 14.44
CA SER A 45 0.98 -8.57 15.41
C SER A 45 1.99 -8.18 16.49
N TYR A 46 2.45 -6.92 16.51
CA TYR A 46 3.45 -6.42 17.44
C TYR A 46 2.89 -5.30 18.31
N LEU A 47 3.43 -5.20 19.54
CA LEU A 47 3.07 -4.18 20.51
C LEU A 47 3.79 -2.87 20.18
N THR A 48 3.02 -1.79 20.10
CA THR A 48 3.53 -0.42 19.92
C THR A 48 3.25 0.39 21.17
N LEU A 49 4.22 1.17 21.63
CA LEU A 49 4.06 2.06 22.79
C LEU A 49 3.41 3.38 22.37
N ASN A 50 2.61 3.96 23.27
CA ASN A 50 2.01 5.27 23.06
C ASN A 50 3.01 6.40 23.26
N ALA A 51 2.72 7.56 22.66
CA ALA A 51 3.59 8.74 22.68
C ALA A 51 4.01 9.23 24.09
N ASN A 52 3.14 9.05 25.08
CA ASN A 52 3.34 9.52 26.45
C ASN A 52 4.00 8.47 27.36
N GLU A 53 4.19 7.24 26.87
CA GLU A 53 4.87 6.20 27.65
C GLU A 53 6.35 6.53 27.78
N LYS A 54 6.95 6.06 28.88
CA LYS A 54 8.36 6.30 29.19
C LYS A 54 9.20 5.08 28.87
N VAL A 55 10.32 5.33 28.21
CA VAL A 55 11.36 4.35 27.90
C VAL A 55 12.69 4.95 28.31
N ASP A 56 13.38 4.28 29.23
CA ASP A 56 14.71 4.68 29.71
C ASP A 56 14.78 6.14 30.20
N GLY A 57 13.68 6.62 30.80
CA GLY A 57 13.56 7.96 31.37
C GLY A 57 13.04 9.04 30.43
N SER A 58 13.05 8.81 29.11
CA SER A 58 12.48 9.71 28.09
C SER A 58 11.07 9.29 27.70
N THR A 59 10.26 10.23 27.23
CA THR A 59 8.97 9.88 26.61
C THR A 59 9.18 9.36 25.19
N VAL A 60 8.30 8.48 24.72
CA VAL A 60 8.34 7.97 23.34
C VAL A 60 8.34 9.13 22.33
N ILE A 61 7.56 10.19 22.57
CA ILE A 61 7.53 11.36 21.69
C ILE A 61 8.85 12.14 21.67
N GLU A 62 9.59 12.22 22.78
CA GLU A 62 10.93 12.82 22.80
C GLU A 62 11.91 12.02 21.93
N ILE A 63 11.87 10.69 22.06
CA ILE A 63 12.72 9.78 21.28
C ILE A 63 12.37 9.90 19.80
N LEU A 64 11.09 9.86 19.45
CA LEU A 64 10.61 10.02 18.07
C LEU A 64 10.99 11.38 17.48
N ASN A 65 11.01 12.46 18.26
CA ASN A 65 11.44 13.76 17.77
C ASN A 65 12.95 13.83 17.58
N LYS A 66 13.74 13.16 18.43
CA LYS A 66 15.21 13.11 18.34
C LYS A 66 15.68 12.44 17.05
N TYR A 67 15.04 11.34 16.65
CA TYR A 67 15.42 10.56 15.47
C TYR A 67 14.53 10.82 14.25
N LYS A 68 13.76 11.92 14.25
CA LYS A 68 12.83 12.24 13.16
C LYS A 68 13.59 12.45 11.85
N PRO A 69 13.25 11.74 10.77
CA PRO A 69 13.91 11.91 9.47
C PRO A 69 13.50 13.23 8.81
N TYR A 70 14.41 13.77 7.98
CA TYR A 70 14.10 14.82 7.02
C TYR A 70 13.76 14.19 5.67
N ILE A 71 12.54 14.46 5.18
CA ILE A 71 12.06 13.95 3.89
C ILE A 71 12.19 15.10 2.88
N TYR A 72 12.94 14.87 1.81
CA TYR A 72 13.13 15.81 0.71
C TYR A 72 12.43 15.30 -0.53
N GLN A 73 11.75 16.19 -1.24
CA GLN A 73 11.08 15.89 -2.50
C GLN A 73 11.50 16.92 -3.54
N ASP A 74 11.60 16.48 -4.80
CA ASP A 74 11.81 17.38 -5.93
C ASP A 74 10.63 18.35 -6.08
N ASN A 75 10.91 19.64 -6.26
CA ASN A 75 9.89 20.69 -6.41
C ASN A 75 8.94 20.48 -7.61
N SER A 76 9.32 19.66 -8.59
CA SER A 76 8.47 19.28 -9.72
C SER A 76 7.34 18.31 -9.33
N LEU A 77 7.52 17.55 -8.24
CA LEU A 77 6.50 16.68 -7.69
C LEU A 77 5.61 17.49 -6.73
N LYS A 78 4.32 17.56 -7.03
CA LYS A 78 3.32 18.32 -6.26
C LYS A 78 2.52 17.42 -5.32
N LEU A 79 3.18 16.52 -4.59
CA LEU A 79 2.52 15.68 -3.60
C LEU A 79 2.79 16.24 -2.21
N ASP A 80 1.74 16.60 -1.48
CA ASP A 80 1.88 17.08 -0.11
C ASP A 80 1.80 15.91 0.88
N ILE A 81 2.70 15.88 1.85
CA ILE A 81 2.55 15.03 3.04
C ILE A 81 1.43 15.63 3.88
N LYS A 82 0.32 14.91 4.03
CA LYS A 82 -0.81 15.37 4.87
C LYS A 82 -0.47 15.31 6.35
N PHE A 83 0.17 14.23 6.78
CA PHE A 83 0.63 14.00 8.14
C PHE A 83 1.58 12.80 8.16
N ILE A 84 2.28 12.60 9.27
CA ILE A 84 3.16 11.46 9.50
C ILE A 84 2.65 10.71 10.72
N PHE A 85 2.26 9.44 10.53
CA PHE A 85 2.05 8.55 11.66
C PHE A 85 3.38 8.01 12.16
N TYR A 86 3.43 7.63 13.43
CA TYR A 86 4.60 6.98 14.00
C TYR A 86 4.20 5.75 14.78
N GLU A 87 5.11 4.79 14.81
CA GLU A 87 5.05 3.62 15.66
C GLU A 87 6.38 3.49 16.38
N PHE A 88 6.31 3.14 17.66
CA PHE A 88 7.48 2.90 18.47
C PHE A 88 7.39 1.51 19.08
N ILE A 89 8.41 0.70 18.84
CA ILE A 89 8.53 -0.66 19.36
C ILE A 89 9.79 -0.72 20.20
N CYS A 90 9.65 -1.11 21.46
CA CYS A 90 10.76 -1.29 22.38
C CYS A 90 11.05 -2.78 22.55
N GLN A 91 12.30 -3.18 22.28
CA GLN A 91 12.81 -4.52 22.56
C GLN A 91 13.92 -4.45 23.62
N GLU A 92 14.45 -5.60 24.01
CA GLU A 92 15.45 -5.69 25.07
C GLU A 92 16.77 -4.96 24.71
N ASP A 93 17.22 -5.13 23.47
CA ASP A 93 18.50 -4.64 22.94
C ASP A 93 18.35 -3.47 21.96
N LYS A 94 17.15 -3.26 21.39
CA LYS A 94 16.92 -2.25 20.36
C LYS A 94 15.58 -1.55 20.47
N MET A 95 15.50 -0.37 19.85
CA MET A 95 14.28 0.38 19.61
C MET A 95 14.03 0.44 18.10
N ILE A 96 12.78 0.27 17.68
CA ILE A 96 12.38 0.37 16.28
C ILE A 96 11.37 1.52 16.17
N LEU A 97 11.70 2.50 15.36
CA LEU A 97 10.90 3.68 15.09
C LEU A 97 10.42 3.59 13.65
N ILE A 98 9.12 3.58 13.43
CA ILE A 98 8.55 3.54 12.08
C ILE A 98 7.79 4.85 11.88
N TYR A 99 8.22 5.65 10.90
CA TYR A 99 7.52 6.83 10.44
C TYR A 99 6.77 6.47 9.15
N ARG A 100 5.48 6.79 9.10
CA ARG A 100 4.62 6.55 7.94
C ARG A 100 4.13 7.88 7.38
N PRO A 101 4.86 8.51 6.44
CA PRO A 101 4.36 9.67 5.75
C PRO A 101 3.13 9.28 4.92
N VAL A 102 2.08 10.09 5.04
CA VAL A 102 0.85 9.89 4.27
C VAL A 102 0.73 10.98 3.23
N TRP A 103 0.90 10.61 1.98
CA TRP A 103 0.81 11.50 0.81
C TRP A 103 -0.64 11.70 0.37
N THR A 104 -0.89 12.77 -0.37
CA THR A 104 -2.24 13.05 -0.91
C THR A 104 -2.71 12.01 -1.92
N ASP A 105 -1.79 11.46 -2.72
CA ASP A 105 -1.99 10.50 -3.80
C ASP A 105 -0.64 9.88 -4.20
N GLU A 106 -0.61 8.99 -5.19
CA GLU A 106 0.60 8.42 -5.78
C GLU A 106 0.70 8.78 -7.26
N ILE A 107 1.87 9.25 -7.70
CA ILE A 107 2.07 9.65 -9.10
C ILE A 107 2.48 8.44 -9.93
N HIS A 108 1.74 8.22 -11.02
CA HIS A 108 2.10 7.22 -12.03
C HIS A 108 2.37 7.92 -13.37
N PRO A 109 3.42 7.55 -14.12
CA PRO A 109 3.76 8.22 -15.38
C PRO A 109 2.68 8.08 -16.47
N ASN A 110 1.94 6.97 -16.46
CA ASN A 110 0.88 6.69 -17.41
C ASN A 110 -0.48 7.09 -16.83
N LEU A 111 -1.17 8.03 -17.48
CA LEU A 111 -2.44 8.57 -17.00
C LEU A 111 -3.58 7.53 -16.93
N LEU A 112 -3.60 6.58 -17.86
CA LEU A 112 -4.61 5.51 -17.87
C LEU A 112 -4.40 4.60 -16.65
N VAL A 113 -3.15 4.17 -16.44
CA VAL A 113 -2.76 3.33 -15.29
C VAL A 113 -3.01 4.09 -13.98
N HIS A 114 -2.68 5.38 -13.93
CA HIS A 114 -2.92 6.24 -12.76
C HIS A 114 -4.39 6.20 -12.34
N ASN A 115 -5.31 6.46 -13.28
CA ASN A 115 -6.74 6.50 -12.98
C ASN A 115 -7.28 5.12 -12.59
N LEU A 116 -6.84 4.06 -13.26
CA LEU A 116 -7.26 2.69 -12.95
C LEU A 116 -6.80 2.29 -11.53
N TYR A 117 -5.54 2.56 -11.20
CA TYR A 117 -4.99 2.22 -9.89
C TYR A 117 -5.57 3.09 -8.78
N LYS A 118 -5.81 4.37 -9.04
CA LYS A 118 -6.52 5.27 -8.12
C LYS A 118 -7.91 4.76 -7.78
N PHE A 119 -8.67 4.31 -8.78
CA PHE A 119 -10.00 3.71 -8.58
C PHE A 119 -9.91 2.41 -7.78
N PHE A 120 -8.95 1.54 -8.13
CA PHE A 120 -8.66 0.31 -7.38
C PHE A 120 -8.38 0.61 -5.89
N ARG A 121 -7.44 1.51 -5.59
CA ARG A 121 -7.09 1.84 -4.20
C ARG A 121 -8.27 2.43 -3.43
N TRP A 122 -9.07 3.27 -4.07
CA TRP A 122 -10.27 3.81 -3.45
C TRP A 122 -11.27 2.70 -3.06
N ILE A 123 -11.50 1.71 -3.93
CA ILE A 123 -12.41 0.60 -3.63
C ILE A 123 -11.83 -0.32 -2.55
N PHE A 124 -10.55 -0.71 -2.68
CA PHE A 124 -9.96 -1.75 -1.85
C PHE A 124 -9.45 -1.24 -0.51
N TYR A 125 -8.86 -0.05 -0.46
CA TYR A 125 -8.27 0.55 0.74
C TYR A 125 -9.12 1.68 1.32
N GLY A 126 -10.21 2.08 0.66
CA GLY A 126 -11.07 3.19 1.09
C GLY A 126 -10.43 4.58 0.91
N SER A 127 -9.26 4.67 0.27
CA SER A 127 -8.54 5.92 0.06
C SER A 127 -7.65 5.86 -1.17
N ILE A 128 -7.41 7.03 -1.77
CA ILE A 128 -6.40 7.22 -2.83
C ILE A 128 -5.03 7.60 -2.26
N LYS A 129 -4.98 7.87 -0.95
CA LYS A 129 -3.76 8.28 -0.27
C LYS A 129 -2.73 7.17 -0.36
N ASP A 130 -1.49 7.61 -0.49
CA ASP A 130 -0.36 6.71 -0.44
C ASP A 130 0.32 6.78 0.92
N ILE A 131 0.81 5.64 1.40
CA ILE A 131 1.44 5.51 2.72
C ILE A 131 2.71 4.71 2.56
N GLU A 132 3.83 5.41 2.62
CA GLU A 132 5.15 4.80 2.65
C GLU A 132 5.57 4.56 4.10
N PHE A 133 6.72 3.91 4.30
CA PHE A 133 7.32 3.79 5.62
C PHE A 133 8.81 4.10 5.60
N ILE A 134 9.27 4.60 6.73
CA ILE A 134 10.66 4.82 7.06
C ILE A 134 10.89 4.15 8.41
N GLU A 135 11.67 3.08 8.44
CA GLU A 135 12.03 2.35 9.65
C GLU A 135 13.46 2.67 10.07
N ILE A 136 13.64 2.98 11.35
CA ILE A 136 14.92 3.26 11.99
C ILE A 136 15.08 2.29 13.15
N VAL A 137 16.14 1.49 13.13
CA VAL A 137 16.50 0.58 14.22
C VAL A 137 17.67 1.17 14.99
N ILE A 138 17.53 1.25 16.30
CA ILE A 138 18.44 1.95 17.20
C ILE A 138 18.90 0.99 18.28
N ASP A 139 20.20 0.95 18.57
CA ASP A 139 20.75 0.24 19.73
C ASP A 139 20.26 0.92 21.01
N ARG A 140 19.64 0.16 21.90
CA ARG A 140 19.01 0.74 23.10
C ARG A 140 20.04 1.20 24.13
N LYS A 141 21.26 0.63 24.13
CA LYS A 141 22.31 0.97 25.10
C LYS A 141 23.11 2.18 24.66
N THR A 142 23.50 2.27 23.39
CA THR A 142 24.34 3.36 22.89
C THR A 142 23.51 4.50 22.28
N GLY A 143 22.30 4.22 21.82
CA GLY A 143 21.48 5.15 21.06
C GLY A 143 21.95 5.34 19.62
N ASP A 144 22.85 4.49 19.14
CA ASP A 144 23.34 4.50 17.76
C ASP A 144 22.30 3.91 16.81
N ILE A 145 22.22 4.46 15.60
CA ILE A 145 21.39 3.91 14.55
C ILE A 145 22.09 2.66 14.00
N LEU A 146 21.44 1.51 14.11
CA LEU A 146 21.92 0.22 13.62
C LEU A 146 21.56 0.02 12.14
N SER A 147 20.34 0.36 11.76
CA SER A 147 19.87 0.23 10.38
C SER A 147 18.75 1.20 10.05
N PHE A 148 18.57 1.41 8.74
CA PHE A 148 17.53 2.24 8.16
C PHE A 148 16.96 1.53 6.94
N SER A 149 15.64 1.52 6.79
CA SER A 149 14.95 0.96 5.62
C SER A 149 13.73 1.78 5.28
N PHE A 150 13.43 1.88 3.99
CA PHE A 150 12.27 2.61 3.47
C PHE A 150 11.72 1.91 2.24
N GLU A 151 10.48 2.22 1.89
CA GLU A 151 9.83 1.86 0.62
C GLU A 151 9.89 3.04 -0.36
#